data_AF-A0A7K2TER0-F1
#
_entry.id   AF-A0A7K2TER0-F1
#
_cell.length_a   1.000
_cell.length_b   1.000
_cell.length_c   1.000
_cell.angle_alpha   90.00
_cell.angle_beta   90.00
_cell.angle_gamma   90.00
#
_symmetry.space_group_name_H-M   'P 1'
#
loop_
_entity.id
_entity.type
_entity.pdbx_description
1 polymer ?
#
loop_
_entity_poly.entity_id
_entity_poly.type
_entity_poly.pdbx_seq_one_letter_code
_entity_poly.pdbx_strand_id
1 'polypeptide(L)'
;MAGGNTTRTAPNTNPGDAQGVGEAELTAAAGFLEMLPGRWACGPQDVAKYAPLLAEAVRRQGWPLNAELERWLTADERSIRGAYPRVIPARLRNLPRHAAWSRRPDASAGTARGTGPGAVDDPCPQHPHRPAAACVPCRSSLDDGDQAPAAAAAPVAEAALDMSDAIAGARAFLEAGKSRRRRSDRSPRGDARARRQAAAARSVEAEAEAEENRRKAATLLAAAETALDHPAVPAQNHDRGIDRIRL
;
A
#
# COMPACT_ATOMS: atom_id res chain seq x y z
N MET A 1 -48.24 31.77 -21.57
CA MET A 1 -46.94 31.42 -20.95
C MET A 1 -46.38 30.21 -21.69
N ALA A 2 -45.35 30.39 -22.50
CA ALA A 2 -44.64 29.31 -23.19
C ALA A 2 -43.15 29.67 -23.20
N GLY A 3 -42.40 29.11 -22.25
CA GLY A 3 -40.94 29.25 -22.17
C GLY A 3 -40.28 27.99 -22.71
N GLY A 4 -39.75 28.06 -23.93
CA GLY A 4 -38.92 27.00 -24.51
C GLY A 4 -37.47 27.15 -24.04
N ASN A 5 -36.99 26.20 -23.24
CA ASN A 5 -35.57 26.11 -22.89
C ASN A 5 -34.79 25.52 -24.07
N THR A 6 -34.18 26.39 -24.87
CA THR A 6 -33.13 26.02 -25.83
C THR A 6 -31.84 25.76 -25.08
N THR A 7 -31.51 24.48 -24.84
CA THR A 7 -30.16 24.04 -24.47
C THR A 7 -29.22 24.31 -25.64
N ARG A 8 -28.50 25.43 -25.56
CA ARG A 8 -27.42 25.79 -26.47
C ARG A 8 -26.22 24.88 -26.17
N THR A 9 -26.13 23.74 -26.85
CA THR A 9 -24.92 22.92 -26.90
C THR A 9 -23.89 23.68 -27.73
N ALA A 10 -22.96 24.36 -27.06
CA ALA A 10 -21.80 24.94 -27.72
C ALA A 10 -20.85 23.80 -28.13
N PRO A 11 -20.42 23.70 -29.40
CA PRO A 11 -19.29 22.85 -29.76
C PRO A 11 -18.04 23.44 -29.11
N ASN A 12 -17.49 22.72 -28.13
CA ASN A 12 -16.25 23.10 -27.47
C ASN A 12 -15.08 22.76 -28.41
N THR A 13 -14.80 23.63 -29.37
CA THR A 13 -13.66 23.54 -30.26
C THR A 13 -12.44 24.11 -29.52
N ASN A 14 -11.70 23.27 -28.80
CA ASN A 14 -10.37 23.64 -28.32
C ASN A 14 -9.41 23.72 -29.52
N PRO A 15 -8.81 24.88 -29.82
CA PRO A 15 -7.90 25.05 -30.96
C PRO A 15 -6.46 24.60 -30.65
N GLY A 16 -6.30 23.42 -30.03
CA GLY A 16 -4.99 22.93 -29.55
C GLY A 16 -4.57 21.54 -30.02
N ASP A 17 -5.50 20.72 -30.51
CA ASP A 17 -5.24 19.31 -30.81
C ASP A 17 -5.28 19.06 -32.32
N ALA A 18 -4.11 19.12 -32.99
CA ALA A 18 -3.83 18.38 -34.24
C ALA A 18 -2.47 18.68 -34.91
N GLN A 19 -1.54 19.44 -34.31
CA GLN A 19 -0.16 19.42 -34.80
C GLN A 19 0.52 18.18 -34.24
N GLY A 20 0.54 17.11 -35.05
CA GLY A 20 1.34 15.92 -34.80
C GLY A 20 2.77 16.30 -34.44
N VAL A 21 3.39 15.50 -33.58
CA VAL A 21 4.81 15.65 -33.25
C VAL A 21 5.61 15.68 -34.56
N GLY A 22 6.48 16.67 -34.72
CA GLY A 22 7.24 16.83 -35.97
C GLY A 22 8.26 15.70 -36.14
N GLU A 23 8.53 15.28 -37.38
CA GLU A 23 9.51 14.23 -37.68
C GLU A 23 10.91 14.53 -37.11
N ALA A 24 11.30 15.81 -37.11
CA ALA A 24 12.54 16.27 -36.49
C ALA A 24 12.55 16.06 -34.96
N GLU A 25 11.43 16.27 -34.29
CA GLU A 25 11.30 16.05 -32.84
C GLU A 25 11.33 14.55 -32.52
N LEU A 26 10.70 13.72 -33.37
CA LEU A 26 10.76 12.26 -33.24
C LEU A 26 12.18 11.74 -33.42
N THR A 27 12.91 12.23 -34.43
CA THR A 27 14.30 11.83 -34.70
C THR A 27 15.23 12.27 -33.55
N ALA A 28 15.05 13.49 -33.04
CA ALA A 28 15.82 13.98 -31.90
C ALA A 28 15.54 13.17 -30.63
N ALA A 29 14.27 12.85 -30.36
CA ALA A 29 13.87 12.01 -29.24
C ALA A 29 14.43 10.58 -29.37
N ALA A 30 14.43 10.02 -30.58
CA ALA A 30 14.99 8.70 -30.85
C ALA A 30 16.50 8.66 -30.57
N GLY A 31 17.26 9.60 -31.14
CA GLY A 31 18.70 9.71 -30.91
C GLY A 31 19.03 9.93 -29.43
N PHE A 32 18.23 10.73 -28.72
CA PHE A 32 18.40 10.94 -27.28
C PHE A 32 18.24 9.64 -26.48
N LEU A 33 17.24 8.81 -26.80
CA LEU A 33 17.01 7.53 -26.12
C LEU A 33 18.11 6.48 -26.41
N GLU A 34 18.69 6.53 -27.61
CA GLU A 34 19.83 5.69 -27.99
C GLU A 34 21.13 6.11 -27.29
N MET A 35 21.31 7.41 -27.05
CA MET A 35 22.49 7.98 -26.39
C MET A 35 22.47 7.90 -24.86
N LEU A 36 21.41 7.35 -24.24
CA LEU A 36 21.34 7.22 -22.78
C LEU A 36 22.48 6.31 -22.24
N PRO A 37 23.02 6.60 -21.06
CA PRO A 37 24.20 5.90 -20.55
C PRO A 37 23.89 4.46 -20.12
N GLY A 38 24.75 3.54 -20.56
CA GLY A 38 24.85 2.17 -20.05
C GLY A 38 23.56 1.37 -20.20
N ARG A 39 23.04 0.86 -19.09
CA ARG A 39 21.82 0.02 -19.05
C ARG A 39 20.53 0.75 -19.41
N TRP A 40 20.58 2.07 -19.55
CA TRP A 40 19.43 2.91 -19.89
C TRP A 40 19.29 3.17 -21.38
N ALA A 41 20.31 2.80 -22.18
CA ALA A 41 20.25 2.86 -23.63
C ALA A 41 19.07 2.01 -24.14
N CYS A 42 18.20 2.62 -24.94
CA CYS A 42 17.07 1.93 -25.55
C CYS A 42 17.52 1.28 -26.87
N GLY A 43 17.16 0.01 -27.09
CA GLY A 43 17.34 -0.65 -28.38
C GLY A 43 16.34 -0.12 -29.43
N PRO A 44 16.53 -0.43 -30.72
CA PRO A 44 15.73 0.14 -31.82
C PRO A 44 14.23 -0.13 -31.68
N GLN A 45 13.84 -1.29 -31.15
CA GLN A 45 12.43 -1.63 -30.89
C GLN A 45 11.81 -0.77 -29.77
N ASP A 46 12.57 -0.50 -28.71
CA ASP A 46 12.13 0.34 -27.61
C ASP A 46 12.11 1.82 -28.02
N VAL A 47 13.10 2.25 -28.81
CA VAL A 47 13.17 3.61 -29.38
C VAL A 47 11.94 3.91 -30.24
N ALA A 48 11.59 3.03 -31.18
CA ALA A 48 10.39 3.20 -32.02
C ALA A 48 9.11 3.35 -31.19
N LYS A 49 9.06 2.73 -30.01
CA LYS A 49 7.91 2.78 -29.10
C LYS A 49 7.90 4.02 -28.20
N TYR A 50 9.07 4.46 -27.72
CA TYR A 50 9.18 5.49 -26.69
C TYR A 50 9.52 6.88 -27.24
N ALA A 51 10.12 6.98 -28.43
CA ALA A 51 10.40 8.26 -29.09
C ALA A 51 9.14 9.16 -29.24
N PRO A 52 7.98 8.66 -29.72
CA PRO A 52 6.78 9.51 -29.82
C PRO A 52 6.27 9.96 -28.45
N LEU A 53 6.35 9.09 -27.43
CA LEU A 53 5.94 9.42 -26.06
C LEU A 53 6.86 10.47 -25.44
N LEU A 54 8.17 10.36 -25.68
CA LEU A 54 9.15 11.33 -25.19
C LEU A 54 8.94 12.69 -25.85
N ALA A 55 8.77 12.73 -27.17
CA ALA A 55 8.58 13.99 -27.90
C ALA A 55 7.28 14.70 -27.49
N GLU A 56 6.18 13.96 -27.29
CA GLU A 56 4.93 14.51 -26.76
C GLU A 56 5.12 15.05 -25.33
N ALA A 57 5.78 14.28 -24.46
CA ALA A 57 6.00 14.67 -23.07
C ALA A 57 6.91 15.90 -22.96
N VAL A 58 7.98 15.96 -23.75
CA VAL A 58 8.90 17.10 -23.85
C VAL A 58 8.16 18.35 -24.29
N ARG A 59 7.37 18.26 -25.37
CA ARG A 59 6.58 19.37 -25.89
C ARG A 59 5.54 19.86 -24.87
N ARG A 60 4.84 18.94 -24.21
CA ARG A 60 3.79 19.25 -23.24
C ARG A 60 4.34 19.86 -21.94
N GLN A 61 5.48 19.37 -21.46
CA GLN A 61 6.04 19.74 -20.16
C GLN A 61 7.18 20.76 -20.25
N GLY A 62 7.60 21.12 -21.47
CA GLY A 62 8.64 22.11 -21.75
C GLY A 62 10.05 21.66 -21.37
N TRP A 63 10.36 20.36 -21.53
CA TRP A 63 11.68 19.82 -21.20
C TRP A 63 12.65 19.93 -22.37
N PRO A 64 13.86 20.47 -22.18
CA PRO A 64 14.91 20.34 -23.17
C PRO A 64 15.43 18.89 -23.25
N LEU A 65 15.78 18.43 -24.46
CA LEU A 65 16.49 17.15 -24.68
C LEU A 65 17.97 17.31 -24.32
N ASN A 66 18.28 17.45 -23.03
CA ASN A 66 19.62 17.72 -22.52
C ASN A 66 20.01 16.75 -21.39
N ALA A 67 21.19 16.98 -20.80
CA ALA A 67 21.70 16.20 -19.67
C ALA A 67 20.82 16.28 -18.39
N GLU A 68 19.94 17.27 -18.25
CA GLU A 68 19.00 17.33 -17.12
C GLU A 68 17.91 16.28 -17.26
N LEU A 69 17.32 16.17 -18.45
CA LEU A 69 16.36 15.13 -18.75
C LEU A 69 16.99 13.75 -18.65
N GLU A 70 18.24 13.60 -19.09
CA GLU A 70 19.01 12.37 -18.96
C GLU A 70 19.18 12.00 -17.48
N ARG A 71 19.66 12.93 -16.64
CA ARG A 71 19.80 12.71 -15.20
C ARG A 71 18.48 12.34 -14.55
N TRP A 72 17.38 12.94 -14.96
CA TRP A 72 16.07 12.62 -14.42
C TRP A 72 15.61 11.21 -14.84
N LEU A 73 15.79 10.83 -16.11
CA LEU A 73 15.44 9.51 -16.61
C LEU A 73 16.34 8.42 -16.04
N THR A 74 17.59 8.73 -15.73
CA THR A 74 18.61 7.79 -15.22
C THR A 74 18.81 7.85 -13.70
N ALA A 75 18.12 8.76 -12.99
CA ALA A 75 18.24 8.92 -11.54
C ALA A 75 18.05 7.59 -10.84
N ASP A 76 19.06 7.11 -10.11
CA ASP A 76 19.04 5.83 -9.43
C ASP A 76 18.20 5.93 -8.16
N GLU A 77 16.90 5.69 -8.30
CA GLU A 77 16.09 5.30 -7.17
C GLU A 77 16.48 3.88 -6.80
N ARG A 78 17.34 3.75 -5.77
CA ARG A 78 17.69 2.49 -5.08
C ARG A 78 16.46 1.64 -4.69
N SER A 79 15.24 2.18 -4.82
CA SER A 79 13.95 1.57 -4.52
C SER A 79 13.22 0.94 -5.70
N ILE A 80 13.57 1.18 -6.97
CA ILE A 80 12.82 0.60 -8.10
C ILE A 80 13.23 -0.86 -8.30
N ARG A 81 12.55 -1.76 -7.58
CA ARG A 81 12.56 -3.21 -7.85
C ARG A 81 11.79 -3.48 -9.14
N GLY A 82 12.45 -3.36 -10.29
CA GLY A 82 11.84 -3.65 -11.58
C GLY A 82 12.87 -3.86 -12.68
N ALA A 83 12.51 -4.64 -13.70
CA ALA A 83 13.32 -4.77 -14.91
C ALA A 83 13.41 -3.40 -15.62
N TYR A 84 14.64 -2.96 -15.89
CA TYR A 84 15.01 -1.70 -16.54
C TYR A 84 14.11 -1.23 -17.70
N PRO A 85 13.66 -2.08 -18.66
CA PRO A 85 12.81 -1.61 -19.77
C PRO A 85 11.44 -1.06 -19.36
N ARG A 86 10.98 -1.29 -18.11
CA ARG A 86 9.70 -0.77 -17.62
C ARG A 86 9.80 0.61 -16.95
N VAL A 87 11.01 1.05 -16.61
CA VAL A 87 11.23 2.27 -15.81
C VAL A 87 11.09 3.51 -16.68
N ILE A 88 11.71 3.52 -17.86
CA ILE A 88 11.65 4.63 -18.82
C ILE A 88 10.20 5.01 -19.17
N PRO A 89 9.31 4.10 -19.62
CA PRO A 89 7.95 4.47 -19.95
C PRO A 89 7.15 4.99 -18.75
N ALA A 90 7.39 4.47 -17.54
CA ALA A 90 6.75 4.97 -16.33
C ALA A 90 7.21 6.41 -16.00
N ARG A 91 8.49 6.70 -16.20
CA ARG A 91 9.06 8.03 -16.02
C ARG A 91 8.57 9.01 -17.08
N LEU A 92 8.57 8.65 -18.35
CA LEU A 92 8.04 9.51 -19.42
C LEU A 92 6.57 9.91 -19.18
N ARG A 93 5.74 8.99 -18.70
CA ARG A 93 4.34 9.28 -18.35
C ARG A 93 4.19 10.22 -17.17
N ASN A 94 5.10 10.13 -16.19
CA ASN A 94 5.08 10.92 -14.96
C ASN A 94 6.08 12.10 -15.00
N LEU A 95 6.45 12.57 -16.20
CA LEU A 95 7.39 13.67 -16.36
C LEU A 95 6.78 14.95 -15.74
N PRO A 96 7.41 15.55 -14.70
CA PRO A 96 6.91 16.77 -14.08
C PRO A 96 7.07 17.95 -15.04
N ARG A 97 6.47 19.11 -14.73
CA ARG A 97 6.71 20.34 -15.51
C ARG A 97 8.14 20.82 -15.29
N HIS A 98 8.88 21.12 -16.37
CA HIS A 98 10.27 21.55 -16.29
C HIS A 98 10.45 22.77 -15.37
N ALA A 99 9.57 23.78 -15.49
CA ALA A 99 9.61 25.00 -14.68
C ALA A 99 9.39 24.78 -13.17
N ALA A 100 8.78 23.66 -12.77
CA ALA A 100 8.62 23.28 -11.36
C ALA A 100 9.83 22.46 -10.86
N TRP A 101 10.43 21.67 -11.75
CA TRP A 101 11.60 20.87 -11.44
C TRP A 101 12.89 21.71 -11.38
N SER A 102 13.08 22.66 -12.28
CA SER A 102 14.29 23.52 -12.31
C SER A 102 14.42 24.44 -11.08
N ARG A 103 13.33 24.69 -10.34
CA ARG A 103 13.35 25.48 -9.10
C ARG A 103 13.75 24.66 -7.87
N ARG A 104 13.93 23.35 -8.01
CA ARG A 104 14.34 22.50 -6.89
C ARG A 104 15.83 22.68 -6.61
N PRO A 105 16.22 23.07 -5.38
CA PRO A 105 17.63 23.30 -5.03
C PRO A 105 18.49 22.03 -5.14
N ASP A 106 17.86 20.86 -5.11
CA ASP A 106 18.45 19.53 -5.27
C ASP A 106 18.62 19.07 -6.72
N ALA A 107 17.96 19.71 -7.70
CA ALA A 107 18.01 19.30 -9.11
C ALA A 107 19.33 19.67 -9.82
N SER A 108 20.05 20.66 -9.31
CA SER A 108 21.32 21.14 -9.89
C SER A 108 22.58 20.57 -9.23
N ALA A 109 22.49 19.81 -8.14
CA ALA A 109 23.67 19.34 -7.41
C ALA A 109 24.20 18.02 -7.98
N GLY A 110 24.77 18.09 -9.18
CA GLY A 110 25.85 17.18 -9.54
C GLY A 110 27.04 17.47 -8.64
N THR A 111 27.34 16.57 -7.71
CA THR A 111 28.67 16.24 -7.19
C THR A 111 29.71 17.37 -7.15
N ALA A 112 29.41 18.50 -6.53
CA ALA A 112 30.41 19.45 -6.07
C ALA A 112 30.37 19.43 -4.55
N ARG A 113 31.32 18.69 -3.97
CA ARG A 113 31.72 18.79 -2.56
C ARG A 113 32.27 20.21 -2.35
N GLY A 114 31.37 21.18 -2.19
CA GLY A 114 31.67 22.58 -1.93
C GLY A 114 31.45 22.86 -0.46
N THR A 115 32.53 22.88 0.29
CA THR A 115 32.62 23.33 1.68
C THR A 115 32.03 24.75 1.81
N GLY A 116 30.85 24.85 2.40
CA GLY A 116 30.21 26.12 2.78
C GLY A 116 29.70 26.02 4.23
N PRO A 117 29.93 27.04 5.08
CA PRO A 117 29.57 26.97 6.49
C PRO A 117 28.08 27.32 6.65
N GLY A 118 27.24 26.31 6.65
CA GLY A 118 25.82 26.44 6.93
C GLY A 118 25.29 25.11 7.39
N ALA A 119 25.40 24.86 8.69
CA ALA A 119 24.85 23.76 9.48
C ALA A 119 23.90 22.84 8.70
N VAL A 120 24.46 21.89 7.96
CA VAL A 120 23.72 20.75 7.45
C VAL A 120 23.69 19.71 8.56
N ASP A 121 22.52 19.11 8.75
CA ASP A 121 22.29 17.93 9.58
C ASP A 121 23.22 16.79 9.15
N ASP A 122 24.48 16.83 9.59
CA ASP A 122 25.47 15.83 9.23
C ASP A 122 24.98 14.47 9.75
N PRO A 123 24.83 13.44 8.91
CA PRO A 123 24.39 12.14 9.37
C PRO A 123 25.42 11.57 10.33
N CYS A 124 24.95 10.99 11.44
CA CYS A 124 25.82 10.38 12.43
C CYS A 124 26.71 9.32 11.76
N PRO A 125 28.04 9.33 11.96
CA PRO A 125 28.96 8.38 11.32
C PRO A 125 28.66 6.91 11.67
N GLN A 126 28.06 6.67 12.83
CA GLN A 126 27.59 5.34 13.26
C GLN A 126 26.16 5.02 12.77
N HIS A 127 25.36 6.04 12.45
CA HIS A 127 23.95 5.91 12.11
C HIS A 127 23.59 6.86 10.96
N PRO A 128 23.87 6.47 9.69
CA PRO A 128 23.71 7.36 8.54
C PRO A 128 22.26 7.78 8.26
N HIS A 129 21.29 7.17 8.95
CA HIS A 129 19.87 7.49 8.86
C HIS A 129 19.39 8.45 9.95
N ARG A 130 20.27 8.91 10.85
CA ARG A 130 19.94 9.87 11.90
C ARG A 130 20.88 11.07 11.82
N PRO A 131 20.39 12.31 11.98
CA PRO A 131 21.26 13.47 12.08
C PRO A 131 22.09 13.37 13.37
N ALA A 132 23.35 13.80 13.31
CA ALA A 132 24.31 13.70 14.42
C ALA A 132 23.77 14.34 15.70
N ALA A 133 23.07 15.48 15.57
CA ALA A 133 22.44 16.19 16.68
C ALA A 133 21.34 15.39 17.42
N ALA A 134 20.67 14.45 16.74
CA ALA A 134 19.59 13.63 17.31
C ALA A 134 20.05 12.23 17.75
N CYS A 135 21.32 11.87 17.56
CA CYS A 135 21.85 10.57 17.93
C CYS A 135 22.31 10.57 19.40
N VAL A 136 21.36 10.48 20.33
CA VAL A 136 21.61 10.46 21.79
C VAL A 136 22.77 9.53 22.20
N PRO A 137 22.85 8.26 21.74
CA PRO A 137 23.91 7.36 22.17
C PRO A 137 25.32 7.83 21.78
N CYS A 138 25.48 8.43 20.60
CA CYS A 138 26.75 8.93 20.09
C CYS A 138 27.10 10.33 20.62
N ARG A 139 26.09 11.11 21.03
CA ARG A 139 26.29 12.41 21.68
C ARG A 139 26.80 12.21 23.11
N SER A 140 26.17 11.31 23.86
CA SER A 140 26.57 10.99 25.24
C SER A 140 28.02 10.53 25.35
N SER A 141 28.50 9.73 24.40
CA SER A 141 29.88 9.21 24.41
C SER A 141 30.97 10.25 24.08
N LEU A 142 30.60 11.43 23.59
CA LEU A 142 31.52 12.56 23.39
C LEU A 142 31.49 13.55 24.57
N ASP A 143 30.40 13.58 25.34
CA ASP A 143 30.20 14.45 26.51
C ASP A 143 30.69 13.82 27.84
N ASP A 144 31.13 12.56 27.84
CA ASP A 144 31.58 11.81 29.04
C ASP A 144 32.93 12.30 29.64
N GLY A 145 33.43 13.47 29.25
CA GLY A 145 34.72 14.01 29.69
C GLY A 145 34.72 14.83 30.99
N ASP A 146 33.58 15.33 31.48
CA ASP A 146 33.59 16.37 32.54
C ASP A 146 32.43 16.30 33.56
N GLN A 147 31.82 15.14 33.78
CA GLN A 147 30.75 14.99 34.78
C GLN A 147 31.25 14.28 36.04
N ALA A 148 31.74 15.07 37.01
CA ALA A 148 31.98 14.63 38.37
C ALA A 148 30.66 14.16 39.03
N PRO A 149 30.58 12.93 39.59
CA PRO A 149 29.34 12.43 40.16
C PRO A 149 29.11 12.99 41.58
N ALA A 150 28.11 13.85 41.72
CA ALA A 150 27.52 14.18 43.01
C ALA A 150 26.52 13.08 43.41
N ALA A 151 26.80 12.44 44.54
CA ALA A 151 26.03 11.37 45.14
C ALA A 151 24.63 11.83 45.59
N ALA A 152 23.61 11.02 45.31
CA ALA A 152 22.42 10.87 46.15
C ALA A 152 21.66 9.60 45.77
N ALA A 153 21.80 8.57 46.60
CA ALA A 153 21.00 7.36 46.57
C ALA A 153 19.74 7.55 47.44
N ALA A 154 18.58 7.13 46.93
CA ALA A 154 17.42 6.75 47.74
C ALA A 154 16.66 5.60 47.04
N PRO A 155 16.11 4.62 47.78
CA PRO A 155 15.66 3.34 47.22
C PRO A 155 14.18 3.37 46.82
N VAL A 156 13.87 2.97 45.58
CA VAL A 156 12.52 2.64 45.11
C VAL A 156 12.35 1.13 45.05
N ALA A 157 11.90 0.55 46.16
CA ALA A 157 11.65 -0.88 46.32
C ALA A 157 10.14 -1.18 46.37
N GLU A 158 9.36 -0.72 45.38
CA GLU A 158 7.96 -1.18 45.19
C GLU A 158 7.57 -1.40 43.71
N ALA A 159 8.48 -1.20 42.74
CA ALA A 159 8.16 -1.28 41.31
C ALA A 159 8.32 -2.69 40.68
N ALA A 160 8.55 -3.73 41.47
CA ALA A 160 8.91 -5.05 40.96
C ALA A 160 7.71 -5.92 40.51
N LEU A 161 6.49 -5.64 40.99
CA LEU A 161 5.30 -6.44 40.64
C LEU A 161 4.55 -5.92 39.40
N ASP A 162 4.72 -4.64 39.03
CA ASP A 162 4.09 -4.06 37.81
C ASP A 162 4.88 -4.38 36.53
N MET A 163 6.15 -4.76 36.69
CA MET A 163 7.05 -4.98 35.55
C MET A 163 6.85 -6.36 34.89
N SER A 164 6.33 -7.37 35.60
CA SER A 164 6.03 -8.68 34.99
C SER A 164 4.82 -8.61 34.06
N ASP A 165 3.79 -7.85 34.42
CA ASP A 165 2.60 -7.66 33.58
C ASP A 165 2.91 -6.78 32.36
N ALA A 166 3.77 -5.77 32.53
CA ALA A 166 4.31 -5.01 31.41
C ALA A 166 5.13 -5.88 30.44
N ILE A 167 5.94 -6.82 30.93
CA ILE A 167 6.71 -7.76 30.10
C ILE A 167 5.80 -8.76 29.39
N ALA A 168 4.75 -9.26 30.06
CA ALA A 168 3.75 -10.14 29.46
C ALA A 168 2.96 -9.43 28.33
N GLY A 169 2.52 -8.19 28.57
CA GLY A 169 1.85 -7.37 27.57
C GLY A 169 2.75 -7.06 26.36
N ALA A 170 4.03 -6.76 26.60
CA ALA A 170 5.00 -6.52 25.53
C ALA A 170 5.26 -7.77 24.67
N ARG A 171 5.30 -8.97 25.28
CA ARG A 171 5.42 -10.23 24.54
C ARG A 171 4.19 -10.50 23.67
N ALA A 172 2.99 -10.34 24.21
CA ALA A 172 1.74 -10.50 23.45
C ALA A 172 1.66 -9.51 22.26
N PHE A 173 2.09 -8.26 22.46
CA PHE A 173 2.13 -7.26 21.39
C PHE A 173 3.18 -7.58 20.31
N LEU A 174 4.35 -8.09 20.69
CA LEU A 174 5.37 -8.53 19.73
C LEU A 174 4.96 -9.79 18.95
N GLU A 175 4.21 -10.71 19.55
CA GLU A 175 3.63 -11.85 18.84
C GLU A 175 2.51 -11.44 17.88
N ALA A 176 1.59 -10.57 18.32
CA ALA A 176 0.55 -10.03 17.46
C ALA A 176 1.11 -9.17 16.31
N GLY A 177 2.20 -8.43 16.57
CA GLY A 177 2.86 -7.53 15.62
C GLY A 177 3.67 -8.23 14.52
N LYS A 178 4.10 -9.48 14.71
CA LYS A 178 4.80 -10.27 13.68
C LYS A 178 3.91 -10.57 12.45
N SER A 179 2.60 -10.46 12.58
CA SER A 179 1.65 -10.62 11.46
C SER A 179 1.51 -9.39 10.55
N ARG A 180 2.00 -8.21 10.97
CA ARG A 180 1.91 -6.97 10.15
C ARG A 180 3.06 -6.79 9.17
N ARG A 181 4.09 -7.64 9.21
CA ARG A 181 5.20 -7.54 8.26
C ARG A 181 4.81 -8.13 6.89
N ARG A 182 4.69 -7.22 5.92
CA ARG A 182 4.66 -7.42 4.45
C ARG A 182 3.30 -7.74 3.80
N ARG A 183 2.37 -6.79 3.86
CA ARG A 183 1.27 -6.68 2.86
C ARG A 183 1.73 -6.29 1.45
N SER A 184 2.99 -5.90 1.27
CA SER A 184 3.48 -5.25 0.04
C SER A 184 3.97 -6.19 -1.07
N ASP A 185 4.00 -7.51 -0.86
CA ASP A 185 4.46 -8.49 -1.87
C ASP A 185 3.41 -9.55 -2.24
N ARG A 186 2.14 -9.36 -1.87
CA ARG A 186 1.08 -10.22 -2.40
C ARG A 186 0.85 -9.87 -3.87
N SER A 187 1.47 -10.66 -4.73
CA SER A 187 1.19 -10.66 -6.16
C SER A 187 -0.33 -10.82 -6.37
N PRO A 188 -0.96 -10.04 -7.27
CA PRO A 188 -2.39 -10.15 -7.59
C PRO A 188 -2.84 -11.59 -7.89
N ARG A 189 -1.93 -12.43 -8.39
CA ARG A 189 -2.18 -13.86 -8.63
C ARG A 189 -2.33 -14.67 -7.34
N GLY A 190 -1.56 -14.33 -6.30
CA GLY A 190 -1.66 -14.97 -4.98
C GLY A 190 -2.99 -14.69 -4.31
N ASP A 191 -3.46 -13.44 -4.37
CA ASP A 191 -4.77 -13.07 -3.83
C ASP A 191 -5.94 -13.72 -4.59
N ALA A 192 -5.86 -13.81 -5.92
CA ALA A 192 -6.86 -14.51 -6.70
C ALA A 192 -6.92 -16.01 -6.34
N ARG A 193 -5.77 -16.67 -6.14
CA ARG A 193 -5.72 -18.08 -5.70
C ARG A 193 -6.30 -18.25 -4.30
N ALA A 194 -5.95 -17.38 -3.36
CA ALA A 194 -6.48 -17.42 -2.00
C ALA A 194 -8.01 -17.23 -1.97
N ARG A 195 -8.55 -16.32 -2.79
CA ARG A 195 -10.00 -16.11 -2.92
C ARG A 195 -10.71 -17.35 -3.49
N ARG A 196 -10.13 -18.02 -4.49
CA ARG A 196 -10.68 -19.27 -5.04
C ARG A 196 -10.65 -20.40 -4.01
N GLN A 197 -9.57 -20.53 -3.24
CA GLN A 197 -9.48 -21.52 -2.17
C GLN A 197 -10.51 -21.26 -1.07
N ALA A 198 -10.67 -20.01 -0.64
CA ALA A 198 -11.68 -19.65 0.35
C ALA A 198 -13.12 -19.87 -0.16
N ALA A 199 -13.37 -19.64 -1.46
CA ALA A 199 -14.67 -19.95 -2.07
C ALA A 199 -14.95 -21.45 -2.11
N ALA A 200 -13.94 -22.27 -2.47
CA ALA A 200 -14.05 -23.72 -2.47
C ALA A 200 -14.26 -24.31 -1.07
N ALA A 201 -13.58 -23.77 -0.05
CA ALA A 201 -13.81 -24.19 1.33
C ALA A 201 -15.26 -23.90 1.77
N ARG A 202 -15.78 -22.71 1.48
CA ARG A 202 -17.17 -22.34 1.79
C ARG A 202 -18.20 -23.19 1.05
N SER A 203 -17.93 -23.61 -0.19
CA SER A 203 -18.85 -24.50 -0.91
C SER A 203 -18.89 -25.88 -0.28
N VAL A 204 -17.74 -26.42 0.17
CA VAL A 204 -17.69 -27.71 0.87
C VAL A 204 -18.42 -27.65 2.21
N GLU A 205 -18.23 -26.58 2.97
CA GLU A 205 -18.97 -26.34 4.22
C GLU A 205 -20.50 -26.25 3.98
N ALA A 206 -20.92 -25.53 2.94
CA ALA A 206 -22.33 -25.39 2.59
C ALA A 206 -22.96 -26.73 2.13
N GLU A 207 -22.23 -27.56 1.39
CA GLU A 207 -22.68 -28.91 1.00
C GLU A 207 -22.84 -29.84 2.22
N ALA A 208 -21.90 -29.76 3.18
CA ALA A 208 -21.99 -30.51 4.43
C ALA A 208 -23.20 -30.08 5.28
N GLU A 209 -23.45 -28.78 5.40
CA GLU A 209 -24.62 -28.24 6.11
C GLU A 209 -25.92 -28.64 5.41
N ALA A 210 -25.96 -28.63 4.06
CA ALA A 210 -27.12 -29.06 3.29
C ALA A 210 -27.41 -30.57 3.45
N GLU A 211 -26.37 -31.41 3.56
CA GLU A 211 -26.52 -32.83 3.87
C GLU A 211 -27.04 -33.06 5.30
N GLU A 212 -26.52 -32.33 6.28
CA GLU A 212 -27.04 -32.39 7.66
C GLU A 212 -28.51 -31.96 7.75
N ASN A 213 -28.88 -30.88 7.06
CA ASN A 213 -30.25 -30.41 7.00
C ASN A 213 -31.19 -31.42 6.33
N ARG A 214 -30.74 -32.12 5.29
CA ARG A 214 -31.49 -33.23 4.68
C ARG A 214 -31.73 -34.37 5.66
N ARG A 215 -30.74 -34.74 6.47
CA ARG A 215 -30.88 -35.77 7.52
C ARG A 215 -31.85 -35.34 8.63
N LYS A 216 -31.79 -34.08 9.06
CA LYS A 216 -32.74 -33.51 10.02
C LYS A 216 -34.18 -33.49 9.46
N ALA A 217 -34.36 -33.12 8.20
CA ALA A 217 -35.67 -33.16 7.56
C ALA A 217 -36.23 -34.58 7.47
N ALA A 218 -35.40 -35.56 7.08
CA ALA A 218 -35.80 -36.97 7.00
C ALA A 218 -36.21 -37.54 8.37
N THR A 219 -35.46 -37.21 9.43
CA THR A 219 -35.81 -37.65 10.80
C THR A 219 -37.10 -37.02 11.31
N LEU A 220 -37.37 -35.75 11.01
CA LEU A 220 -38.64 -35.11 11.35
C LEU A 220 -39.83 -35.72 10.60
N LEU A 221 -39.66 -36.06 9.32
CA LEU A 221 -40.70 -36.74 8.54
C LEU A 221 -41.00 -38.15 9.10
N ALA A 222 -39.96 -38.93 9.42
CA ALA A 222 -40.13 -40.25 10.04
C ALA A 222 -40.79 -40.17 11.43
N ALA A 223 -40.47 -39.14 12.22
CA ALA A 223 -41.13 -38.91 13.51
C ALA A 223 -42.61 -38.52 13.32
N ALA A 224 -42.93 -37.72 12.31
CA ALA A 224 -44.31 -37.36 11.99
C ALA A 224 -45.13 -38.55 11.50
N GLU A 225 -44.55 -39.44 10.69
CA GLU A 225 -45.20 -40.68 10.24
C GLU A 225 -45.52 -41.60 11.43
N THR A 226 -44.56 -41.83 12.33
CA THR A 226 -44.78 -42.61 13.56
C THR A 226 -45.88 -42.01 14.45
N ALA A 227 -45.99 -40.68 14.50
CA ALA A 227 -47.02 -39.99 15.28
C ALA A 227 -48.44 -40.16 14.69
N LEU A 228 -48.56 -40.38 13.37
CA LEU A 228 -49.84 -40.68 12.74
C LEU A 228 -50.28 -42.13 13.00
N ASP A 229 -49.34 -43.07 13.04
CA ASP A 229 -49.62 -44.49 13.29
C ASP A 229 -49.97 -44.79 14.74
N HIS A 230 -49.50 -43.97 15.69
CA HIS A 230 -49.87 -44.02 17.10
C HIS A 230 -50.71 -42.80 17.44
N PRO A 231 -52.01 -42.77 17.06
CA PRO A 231 -52.88 -41.67 17.43
C PRO A 231 -52.80 -41.53 18.95
N ALA A 232 -52.38 -40.35 19.41
CA ALA A 232 -52.25 -40.05 20.81
C ALA A 232 -53.52 -40.51 21.52
N VAL A 233 -53.41 -41.60 22.30
CA VAL A 233 -54.52 -42.06 23.13
C VAL A 233 -54.83 -40.86 24.02
N PRO A 234 -56.00 -40.21 23.86
CA PRO A 234 -56.30 -39.02 24.63
C PRO A 234 -56.12 -39.41 26.08
N ALA A 235 -55.17 -38.75 26.74
CA ALA A 235 -54.88 -38.99 28.15
C ALA A 235 -56.23 -38.95 28.85
N GLN A 236 -56.68 -40.11 29.35
CA GLN A 236 -57.93 -40.18 30.07
C GLN A 236 -57.78 -39.19 31.21
N ASN A 237 -58.46 -38.06 31.09
CA ASN A 237 -58.59 -37.08 32.14
C ASN A 237 -59.19 -37.86 33.30
N HIS A 238 -58.34 -38.35 34.19
CA HIS A 238 -58.74 -38.77 35.51
C HIS A 238 -59.25 -37.49 36.16
N ASP A 239 -60.55 -37.31 35.98
CA ASP A 239 -61.47 -36.49 36.72
C ASP A 239 -61.16 -36.70 38.20
N ARG A 240 -60.20 -35.93 38.70
CA ARG A 240 -59.89 -35.85 40.13
C ARG A 240 -61.06 -35.10 40.71
N GLY A 241 -62.04 -35.88 41.14
CA GLY A 241 -63.23 -35.44 41.85
C GLY A 241 -62.86 -34.37 42.87
N ILE A 242 -63.31 -33.16 42.60
CA ILE A 242 -63.33 -32.08 43.57
C ILE A 242 -64.47 -32.45 44.52
N ASP A 243 -64.14 -33.12 45.62
CA ASP A 243 -65.07 -33.39 46.71
C ASP A 243 -65.64 -32.07 47.23
N ARG A 244 -66.96 -31.93 47.08
CA ARG A 244 -67.77 -30.83 47.59
C ARG A 244 -67.81 -30.89 49.12
N ILE A 245 -67.20 -29.91 49.77
CA ILE A 245 -67.43 -29.59 51.18
C ILE A 245 -68.84 -28.98 51.29
N ARG A 246 -69.76 -29.67 51.99
CA ARG A 246 -71.07 -29.15 52.41
C ARG A 246 -70.93 -28.47 53.78
N LEU A 247 -71.38 -27.21 53.86
CA LEU A 247 -71.75 -26.49 55.08
C LEU A 247 -73.18 -26.85 55.50
#